data_AF-A0A3N5PDD9-F1
#
_entry.id   AF-A0A3N5PDD9-F1
#
_cell.length_a   1.000
_cell.length_b   1.000
_cell.length_c   1.000
_cell.angle_alpha   90.00
_cell.angle_beta   90.00
_cell.angle_gamma   90.00
#
_symmetry.space_group_name_H-M   'P 1'
#
loop_
_entity.id
_entity.type
_entity.pdbx_description
1 polymer ?
#
loop_
_entity_poly.entity_id
_entity_poly.type
_entity_poly.pdbx_seq_one_letter_code
_entity_poly.pdbx_strand_id
1 'polypeptide(L)'
;MITTKESATLAVCAVAFCLVSILNCGGYRYGVGDQAFYVPAVVQHLDPALFPRDRHLLHAQDRFMLYDDGLALVSRATGASISALFFVAYLAGTLLLFGAVMAVGRTMYRSWWAVAALAALVTLRHRITQTGANSLEAYFQPRMLAFALGAWAVAAYLRGRGAAAVALVLIAFILHPTTALWFGIWIAAALACSDRQWRAPVAGLCAVGAAAGAWAVTVGPLRGHLARMDPQWASAMAGKDYIFPSDWNASFWLVNLSYLLVAAGIHHLRRRRGIAHPREAGLLAGAATLVVLFLLAWPLMVAGVALALQLQVSRVFWMLDFLAAVYLAWLLAEAPRSL
;
A
#
# COMPACT_ATOMS: atom_id res chain seq x y z
N MET A 1 2.90 -6.82 -30.59
CA MET A 1 1.96 -5.83 -31.14
C MET A 1 0.58 -6.17 -30.61
N ILE A 2 0.00 -5.31 -29.77
CA ILE A 2 -1.39 -5.44 -29.32
C ILE A 2 -2.26 -4.99 -30.50
N THR A 3 -3.24 -5.79 -30.89
CA THR A 3 -4.16 -5.43 -31.96
C THR A 3 -5.11 -4.30 -31.51
N THR A 4 -5.65 -3.52 -32.44
CA THR A 4 -6.60 -2.43 -32.11
C THR A 4 -7.80 -2.92 -31.31
N LYS A 5 -8.28 -4.14 -31.57
CA LYS A 5 -9.38 -4.78 -30.82
C LYS A 5 -8.99 -5.08 -29.36
N GLU A 6 -7.80 -5.64 -29.14
CA GLU A 6 -7.31 -5.92 -27.78
C GLU A 6 -7.11 -4.63 -26.97
N SER A 7 -6.61 -3.57 -27.60
CA SER A 7 -6.48 -2.25 -26.96
C SER A 7 -7.86 -1.69 -26.56
N ALA A 8 -8.87 -1.81 -27.43
CA ALA A 8 -10.22 -1.37 -27.12
C ALA A 8 -10.83 -2.18 -25.96
N THR A 9 -10.65 -3.51 -25.94
CA THR A 9 -11.12 -4.35 -24.83
C THR A 9 -10.46 -3.96 -23.50
N LEU A 10 -9.14 -3.74 -23.49
CA LEU A 10 -8.42 -3.31 -22.29
C LEU A 10 -8.90 -1.95 -21.79
N ALA A 11 -9.17 -1.00 -22.69
CA ALA A 11 -9.73 0.30 -22.34
C ALA A 11 -11.12 0.16 -21.69
N VAL A 12 -12.00 -0.66 -22.27
CA VAL A 12 -13.32 -0.95 -21.69
C VAL A 12 -13.20 -1.59 -20.30
N CYS A 13 -12.30 -2.57 -20.13
CA CYS A 13 -12.06 -3.19 -18.83
C CYS A 13 -11.51 -2.20 -17.80
N ALA A 14 -10.62 -1.30 -18.19
CA ALA A 14 -10.06 -0.27 -17.31
C ALA A 14 -11.15 0.71 -16.84
N VAL A 15 -12.02 1.15 -17.76
CA VAL A 15 -13.18 1.99 -17.44
C VAL A 15 -14.12 1.26 -16.50
N ALA A 16 -14.48 0.01 -16.80
CA ALA A 16 -15.33 -0.81 -15.95
C ALA A 16 -14.74 -0.97 -14.53
N PHE A 17 -13.44 -1.27 -14.43
CA PHE A 17 -12.75 -1.37 -13.13
C PHE A 17 -12.83 -0.08 -12.33
N CYS A 18 -12.58 1.08 -12.96
CA CYS A 18 -12.65 2.37 -12.29
C CYS A 18 -14.08 2.69 -11.82
N LEU A 19 -15.08 2.46 -12.68
CA LEU A 19 -16.49 2.67 -12.35
C LEU A 19 -16.93 1.79 -11.18
N VAL A 20 -16.62 0.49 -11.22
CA VAL A 20 -16.97 -0.44 -10.14
C VAL A 20 -16.24 -0.07 -8.84
N SER A 21 -14.97 0.32 -8.90
CA SER A 21 -14.21 0.79 -7.73
C SER A 21 -14.86 2.03 -7.10
N ILE A 22 -15.25 3.01 -7.92
CA ILE A 22 -15.94 4.23 -7.48
C ILE A 22 -17.28 3.88 -6.82
N LEU A 23 -18.09 3.05 -7.47
CA LEU A 23 -19.41 2.66 -6.96
C LEU A 23 -19.31 1.88 -5.64
N ASN A 24 -18.39 0.93 -5.53
CA ASN A 24 -18.15 0.18 -4.29
C ASN A 24 -17.66 1.06 -3.13
N CYS A 25 -17.09 2.24 -3.43
CA CYS A 25 -16.70 3.21 -2.42
C CYS A 25 -17.81 4.20 -2.02
N GLY A 26 -19.01 4.08 -2.62
CA GLY A 26 -20.11 5.03 -2.42
C GLY A 26 -19.94 6.32 -3.22
N GLY A 27 -19.20 6.28 -4.34
CA GLY A 27 -18.89 7.44 -5.18
C GLY A 27 -17.62 8.17 -4.76
N TYR A 28 -17.03 8.93 -5.69
CA TYR A 28 -15.91 9.82 -5.39
C TYR A 28 -16.40 11.03 -4.59
N ARG A 29 -15.67 11.39 -3.54
CA ARG A 29 -15.96 12.49 -2.62
C ARG A 29 -14.71 13.34 -2.45
N TYR A 30 -14.83 14.63 -2.74
CA TYR A 30 -13.76 15.61 -2.53
C TYR A 30 -13.90 16.26 -1.14
N GLY A 31 -12.76 16.55 -0.50
CA GLY A 31 -12.70 17.25 0.79
C GLY A 31 -13.05 16.40 2.01
N VAL A 32 -13.01 15.06 1.90
CA VAL A 32 -13.34 14.14 3.01
C VAL A 32 -12.14 13.34 3.50
N GLY A 33 -12.21 12.83 4.73
CA GLY A 33 -11.17 11.97 5.31
C GLY A 33 -9.82 12.68 5.38
N ASP A 34 -8.75 12.00 4.94
CA ASP A 34 -7.39 12.55 4.97
C ASP A 34 -7.23 13.82 4.09
N GLN A 35 -8.16 14.09 3.16
CA GLN A 35 -8.13 15.34 2.38
C GLN A 35 -8.32 16.61 3.21
N ALA A 36 -8.85 16.49 4.43
CA ALA A 36 -8.87 17.58 5.39
C ALA A 36 -7.47 18.12 5.72
N PHE A 37 -6.42 17.31 5.51
CA PHE A 37 -5.02 17.72 5.64
C PHE A 37 -4.39 18.01 4.28
N TYR A 38 -4.65 17.15 3.29
CA TYR A 38 -4.00 17.25 1.97
C TYR A 38 -4.42 18.47 1.16
N VAL A 39 -5.69 18.88 1.22
CA VAL A 39 -6.17 20.03 0.44
C VAL A 39 -5.60 21.33 0.99
N PRO A 40 -5.64 21.61 2.32
CA PRO A 40 -5.00 22.80 2.88
C PRO A 40 -3.49 22.87 2.63
N ALA A 41 -2.78 21.73 2.63
CA ALA A 41 -1.36 21.69 2.30
C ALA A 41 -1.09 22.19 0.87
N VAL A 42 -1.82 21.66 -0.13
CA VAL A 42 -1.72 22.13 -1.53
C VAL A 42 -2.09 23.61 -1.66
N VAL A 43 -3.16 24.04 -0.98
CA VAL A 43 -3.59 25.45 -0.98
C VAL A 43 -2.52 26.37 -0.37
N GLN A 44 -1.84 25.94 0.68
CA GLN A 44 -0.77 26.69 1.32
C GLN A 44 0.47 26.83 0.43
N HIS A 45 0.75 25.85 -0.43
CA HIS A 45 1.79 25.96 -1.46
C HIS A 45 1.43 26.93 -2.59
N LEU A 46 0.13 27.17 -2.83
CA LEU A 46 -0.35 28.16 -3.79
C LEU A 46 -0.33 29.57 -3.20
N ASP A 47 -0.75 29.72 -1.95
CA ASP A 47 -0.72 30.97 -1.19
C ASP A 47 -0.16 30.73 0.23
N PRO A 48 1.13 31.06 0.45
CA PRO A 48 1.78 30.90 1.75
C PRO A 48 1.23 31.79 2.88
N ALA A 49 0.35 32.77 2.59
CA ALA A 49 -0.28 33.59 3.61
C ALA A 49 -1.46 32.89 4.29
N LEU A 50 -1.97 31.81 3.71
CA LEU A 50 -3.10 31.05 4.26
C LEU A 50 -2.71 30.17 5.44
N PHE A 51 -3.66 30.01 6.37
CA PHE A 51 -3.55 29.22 7.60
C PHE A 51 -2.35 29.57 8.51
N PRO A 52 -2.12 30.86 8.85
CA PRO A 52 -0.94 31.27 9.61
C PRO A 52 -0.85 30.62 11.00
N ARG A 53 -2.01 30.29 11.61
CA ARG A 53 -2.07 29.62 12.92
C ARG A 53 -1.88 28.10 12.84
N ASP A 54 -2.25 27.49 11.72
CA ASP A 54 -2.24 26.02 11.54
C ASP A 54 -1.04 25.52 10.73
N ARG A 55 -0.17 26.43 10.26
CA ARG A 55 1.00 26.12 9.44
C ARG A 55 1.89 25.02 10.04
N HIS A 56 2.12 25.02 11.35
CA HIS A 56 2.91 23.97 11.99
C HIS A 56 2.24 22.59 11.93
N LEU A 57 0.92 22.53 12.05
CA LEU A 57 0.14 21.30 11.94
C LEU A 57 0.15 20.76 10.51
N LEU A 58 -0.05 21.64 9.52
CA LEU A 58 -0.05 21.28 8.10
C LEU A 58 1.34 20.80 7.64
N HIS A 59 2.41 21.53 8.00
CA HIS A 59 3.77 21.15 7.64
C HIS A 59 4.23 19.81 8.25
N ALA A 60 3.63 19.36 9.35
CA ALA A 60 3.99 18.08 9.95
C ALA A 60 3.71 16.90 9.01
N GLN A 61 2.68 16.98 8.16
CA GLN A 61 2.34 15.97 7.15
C GLN A 61 2.99 16.25 5.78
N ASP A 62 3.03 17.51 5.39
CA ASP A 62 3.51 18.01 4.09
C ASP A 62 4.98 17.68 3.81
N ARG A 63 5.86 17.84 4.81
CA ARG A 63 7.33 17.73 4.67
C ARG A 63 7.86 16.44 4.04
N PHE A 64 7.11 15.35 4.07
CA PHE A 64 7.61 14.01 3.71
C PHE A 64 7.12 13.50 2.37
N MET A 65 6.34 14.28 1.62
CA MET A 65 5.76 13.87 0.35
C MET A 65 5.99 14.97 -0.70
N LEU A 66 6.11 14.59 -1.98
CA LEU A 66 6.24 15.56 -3.09
C LEU A 66 4.92 15.77 -3.85
N TYR A 67 3.83 15.13 -3.42
CA TYR A 67 2.60 15.13 -4.21
C TYR A 67 1.90 16.50 -4.13
N ASP A 68 1.98 17.16 -2.98
CA ASP A 68 1.41 18.45 -2.64
C ASP A 68 2.07 19.57 -3.45
N ASP A 69 3.40 19.66 -3.41
CA ASP A 69 4.22 20.48 -4.31
C ASP A 69 3.86 20.28 -5.79
N GLY A 70 3.74 19.01 -6.20
CA GLY A 70 3.40 18.63 -7.57
C GLY A 70 2.01 19.10 -8.00
N LEU A 71 1.00 18.89 -7.17
CA LEU A 71 -0.38 19.34 -7.45
C LEU A 71 -0.48 20.87 -7.47
N ALA A 72 0.20 21.56 -6.56
CA ALA A 72 0.26 23.01 -6.55
C ALA A 72 0.93 23.56 -7.82
N LEU A 73 2.05 22.96 -8.24
CA LEU A 73 2.73 23.33 -9.49
C LEU A 73 1.83 23.14 -10.71
N VAL A 74 1.14 22.00 -10.81
CA VAL A 74 0.21 21.73 -11.92
C VAL A 74 -0.95 22.72 -11.91
N SER A 75 -1.51 23.04 -10.74
CA SER A 75 -2.59 24.02 -10.63
C SER A 75 -2.13 25.40 -11.10
N ARG A 76 -0.95 25.87 -10.67
CA ARG A 76 -0.36 27.14 -11.15
C ARG A 76 -0.11 27.14 -12.66
N ALA A 77 0.42 26.05 -13.20
CA ALA A 77 0.81 25.97 -14.60
C ALA A 77 -0.39 25.86 -15.56
N THR A 78 -1.49 25.23 -15.12
CA THR A 78 -2.64 24.91 -15.99
C THR A 78 -3.90 25.73 -15.69
N GLY A 79 -3.98 26.37 -14.52
CA GLY A 79 -5.21 26.97 -14.01
C GLY A 79 -6.27 25.96 -13.58
N ALA A 80 -5.95 24.65 -13.56
CA ALA A 80 -6.89 23.63 -13.13
C ALA A 80 -7.22 23.77 -11.63
N SER A 81 -8.49 23.56 -11.29
CA SER A 81 -8.93 23.59 -9.90
C SER A 81 -8.34 22.42 -9.10
N ILE A 82 -8.07 22.63 -7.82
CA ILE A 82 -7.54 21.60 -6.92
C ILE A 82 -8.49 20.38 -6.88
N SER A 83 -9.81 20.61 -6.88
CA SER A 83 -10.79 19.52 -6.91
C SER A 83 -10.69 18.65 -8.16
N ALA A 84 -10.49 19.25 -9.33
CA ALA A 84 -10.29 18.51 -10.58
C ALA A 84 -8.98 17.73 -10.55
N LEU A 85 -7.90 18.32 -10.03
CA LEU A 85 -6.61 17.64 -9.92
C LEU A 85 -6.64 16.45 -8.97
N PHE A 86 -7.30 16.56 -7.81
CA PHE A 86 -7.51 15.44 -6.90
C PHE A 86 -8.36 14.33 -7.54
N PHE A 87 -9.38 14.69 -8.33
CA PHE A 87 -10.19 13.70 -9.04
C PHE A 87 -9.39 12.99 -10.15
N VAL A 88 -8.58 13.72 -10.92
CA VAL A 88 -7.69 13.14 -11.93
C VAL A 88 -6.65 12.24 -11.27
N ALA A 89 -6.06 12.65 -10.15
CA ALA A 89 -5.12 11.83 -9.39
C ALA A 89 -5.78 10.57 -8.81
N TYR A 90 -7.04 10.66 -8.37
CA TYR A 90 -7.85 9.50 -7.98
C TYR A 90 -7.99 8.51 -9.14
N LEU A 91 -8.43 8.98 -10.30
CA LEU A 91 -8.59 8.14 -11.50
C LEU A 91 -7.26 7.53 -11.96
N ALA A 92 -6.18 8.31 -11.93
CA ALA A 92 -4.84 7.82 -12.23
C ALA A 92 -4.43 6.70 -11.27
N GLY A 93 -4.71 6.84 -9.97
CA GLY A 93 -4.46 5.81 -8.97
C GLY A 93 -5.23 4.51 -9.23
N THR A 94 -6.52 4.61 -9.55
CA THR A 94 -7.35 3.42 -9.85
C THR A 94 -6.95 2.75 -11.16
N LEU A 95 -6.59 3.53 -12.19
CA LEU A 95 -6.09 3.01 -13.46
C LEU A 95 -4.73 2.33 -13.29
N LEU A 96 -3.84 2.92 -12.48
CA LEU A 96 -2.54 2.34 -12.17
C LEU A 96 -2.69 1.02 -11.41
N LEU A 97 -3.64 0.96 -10.46
CA LEU A 97 -3.98 -0.26 -9.73
C LEU A 97 -4.55 -1.34 -10.65
N PHE A 98 -5.46 -0.99 -11.56
CA PHE A 98 -5.94 -1.90 -12.59
C PHE A 98 -4.79 -2.49 -13.41
N GLY A 99 -3.87 -1.63 -13.88
CA GLY A 99 -2.68 -2.07 -14.59
C GLY A 99 -1.82 -3.06 -13.78
N ALA A 100 -1.63 -2.81 -12.49
CA ALA A 100 -0.89 -3.69 -11.60
C ALA A 100 -1.60 -5.05 -11.44
N VAL A 101 -2.91 -5.05 -11.24
CA VAL A 101 -3.74 -6.26 -11.14
C VAL A 101 -3.64 -7.10 -12.41
N MET A 102 -3.77 -6.47 -13.57
CA MET A 102 -3.59 -7.15 -14.85
C MET A 102 -2.18 -7.72 -14.97
N ALA A 103 -1.17 -6.98 -14.53
CA ALA A 103 0.22 -7.41 -14.59
C ALA A 103 0.53 -8.61 -13.68
N VAL A 104 0.03 -8.61 -12.43
CA VAL A 104 0.13 -9.73 -11.50
C VAL A 104 -0.65 -10.93 -12.04
N GLY A 105 -1.92 -10.74 -12.39
CA GLY A 105 -2.79 -11.83 -12.86
C GLY A 105 -2.27 -12.52 -14.10
N ARG A 106 -1.74 -11.76 -15.07
CA ARG A 106 -1.12 -12.30 -16.29
C ARG A 106 0.15 -13.12 -16.04
N THR A 107 0.78 -12.93 -14.88
CA THR A 107 1.98 -13.69 -14.48
C THR A 107 1.60 -14.92 -13.65
N MET A 108 0.56 -14.80 -12.82
CA MET A 108 0.16 -15.84 -11.85
C MET A 108 -0.83 -16.87 -12.39
N TYR A 109 -1.63 -16.50 -13.40
CA TYR A 109 -2.79 -17.27 -13.85
C TYR A 109 -2.69 -17.71 -15.31
N ARG A 110 -3.36 -18.81 -15.63
CA ARG A 110 -3.47 -19.35 -17.00
C ARG A 110 -4.68 -18.78 -17.75
N SER A 111 -5.72 -18.38 -17.03
CA SER A 111 -7.01 -17.96 -17.54
C SER A 111 -7.28 -16.48 -17.30
N TRP A 112 -7.85 -15.83 -18.31
CA TRP A 112 -8.39 -14.47 -18.17
C TRP A 112 -9.54 -14.39 -17.15
N TRP A 113 -10.24 -15.49 -16.87
CA TRP A 113 -11.25 -15.52 -15.81
C TRP A 113 -10.67 -15.29 -14.41
N ALA A 114 -9.47 -15.83 -14.13
CA ALA A 114 -8.78 -15.57 -12.87
C ALA A 114 -8.26 -14.13 -12.79
N VAL A 115 -7.82 -13.56 -13.91
CA VAL A 115 -7.44 -12.14 -13.99
C VAL A 115 -8.66 -11.25 -13.71
N ALA A 116 -9.82 -11.56 -14.31
CA ALA A 116 -11.07 -10.87 -14.08
C ALA A 116 -11.57 -11.03 -12.62
N ALA A 117 -11.43 -12.23 -12.04
CA ALA A 117 -11.75 -12.49 -10.64
C ALA A 117 -10.87 -11.65 -9.70
N LEU A 118 -9.56 -11.55 -9.97
CA LEU A 118 -8.66 -10.68 -9.20
C LEU A 118 -9.09 -9.21 -9.34
N ALA A 119 -9.38 -8.76 -10.56
CA ALA A 119 -9.87 -7.40 -10.79
C ALA A 119 -11.15 -7.13 -9.98
N ALA A 120 -12.13 -8.03 -10.01
CA ALA A 120 -13.35 -7.92 -9.23
C ALA A 120 -13.08 -7.87 -7.72
N LEU A 121 -12.28 -8.80 -7.17
CA LEU A 121 -11.93 -8.83 -5.75
C LEU A 121 -11.27 -7.53 -5.29
N VAL A 122 -10.36 -6.98 -6.08
CA VAL A 122 -9.66 -5.72 -5.75
C VAL A 122 -10.60 -4.51 -5.80
N THR A 123 -11.71 -4.57 -6.54
CA THR A 123 -12.73 -3.51 -6.50
C THR A 123 -13.65 -3.56 -5.27
N LEU A 124 -13.61 -4.62 -4.46
CA LEU A 124 -14.46 -4.76 -3.29
C LEU A 124 -13.92 -3.92 -2.13
N ARG A 125 -14.59 -2.80 -1.86
CA ARG A 125 -14.30 -1.98 -0.68
C ARG A 125 -14.66 -2.75 0.58
N HIS A 126 -13.68 -2.90 1.46
CA HIS A 126 -13.88 -3.38 2.81
C HIS A 126 -12.86 -2.73 3.74
N ARG A 127 -13.15 -2.74 5.04
CA ARG A 127 -12.21 -2.28 6.06
C ARG A 127 -11.10 -3.31 6.18
N ILE A 128 -9.84 -2.89 6.06
CA ILE A 128 -8.71 -3.73 6.45
C ILE A 128 -8.72 -3.75 7.98
N THR A 129 -9.13 -4.88 8.53
CA THR A 129 -9.57 -5.03 9.91
C THR A 129 -8.64 -4.34 10.91
N GLN A 130 -9.15 -3.30 11.56
CA GLN A 130 -8.45 -2.51 12.57
C GLN A 130 -7.10 -1.90 12.19
N THR A 131 -6.90 -1.56 10.92
CA THR A 131 -5.66 -0.89 10.47
C THR A 131 -5.83 0.61 10.16
N GLY A 132 -7.05 1.14 10.32
CA GLY A 132 -7.38 2.52 9.96
C GLY A 132 -7.36 2.78 8.44
N ALA A 133 -7.32 1.73 7.62
CA ALA A 133 -7.38 1.80 6.16
C ALA A 133 -8.51 0.93 5.60
N ASN A 134 -9.09 1.36 4.49
CA ASN A 134 -9.92 0.50 3.65
C ASN A 134 -9.11 -0.02 2.45
N SER A 135 -9.55 -1.14 1.86
CA SER A 135 -8.96 -1.69 0.62
C SER A 135 -9.04 -0.69 -0.53
N LEU A 136 -10.11 0.12 -0.56
CA LEU A 136 -10.34 1.25 -1.44
C LEU A 136 -10.99 2.40 -0.65
N GLU A 137 -10.63 3.63 -0.99
CA GLU A 137 -11.23 4.83 -0.42
C GLU A 137 -12.08 5.57 -1.44
N ALA A 138 -13.06 6.33 -0.93
CA ALA A 138 -13.96 7.16 -1.73
C ALA A 138 -13.34 8.50 -2.14
N TYR A 139 -12.07 8.74 -1.84
CA TYR A 139 -11.40 10.02 -2.04
C TYR A 139 -9.93 9.76 -2.36
N PHE A 140 -9.30 10.72 -3.06
CA PHE A 140 -7.87 10.62 -3.34
C PHE A 140 -7.05 10.78 -2.07
N GLN A 141 -6.09 9.87 -1.90
CA GLN A 141 -4.99 10.00 -0.96
C GLN A 141 -3.71 9.51 -1.67
N PRO A 142 -2.53 10.12 -1.40
CA PRO A 142 -1.26 9.74 -2.04
C PRO A 142 -0.92 8.26 -1.84
N ARG A 143 -1.38 7.70 -0.71
CA ARG A 143 -1.28 6.28 -0.38
C ARG A 143 -1.84 5.34 -1.46
N MET A 144 -2.88 5.73 -2.19
CA MET A 144 -3.44 4.90 -3.28
C MET A 144 -2.46 4.75 -4.45
N LEU A 145 -1.74 5.81 -4.82
CA LEU A 145 -0.71 5.76 -5.86
C LEU A 145 0.47 4.89 -5.40
N ALA A 146 0.94 5.10 -4.17
CA ALA A 146 2.03 4.31 -3.60
C ALA A 146 1.66 2.82 -3.52
N PHE A 147 0.42 2.49 -3.17
CA PHE A 147 -0.07 1.12 -3.16
C PHE A 147 -0.10 0.51 -4.56
N ALA A 148 -0.62 1.23 -5.56
CA ALA A 148 -0.64 0.77 -6.94
C ALA A 148 0.78 0.55 -7.51
N LEU A 149 1.73 1.44 -7.19
CA LEU A 149 3.14 1.27 -7.54
C LEU A 149 3.77 0.07 -6.82
N GLY A 150 3.43 -0.15 -5.54
CA GLY A 150 3.82 -1.34 -4.78
C GLY A 150 3.30 -2.63 -5.41
N ALA A 151 2.05 -2.66 -5.87
CA ALA A 151 1.48 -3.79 -6.61
C ALA A 151 2.18 -4.00 -7.97
N TRP A 152 2.58 -2.92 -8.66
CA TRP A 152 3.47 -3.02 -9.83
C TRP A 152 4.84 -3.58 -9.47
N ALA A 153 5.39 -3.25 -8.30
CA ALA A 153 6.65 -3.82 -7.83
C ALA A 153 6.52 -5.33 -7.59
N VAL A 154 5.39 -5.79 -7.05
CA VAL A 154 5.06 -7.24 -6.97
C VAL A 154 5.02 -7.87 -8.36
N ALA A 155 4.37 -7.24 -9.34
CA ALA A 155 4.33 -7.73 -10.72
C ALA A 155 5.74 -7.78 -11.36
N ALA A 156 6.57 -6.76 -11.14
CA ALA A 156 7.94 -6.71 -11.63
C ALA A 156 8.81 -7.81 -10.98
N TYR A 157 8.68 -7.99 -9.66
CA TYR A 157 9.34 -9.07 -8.92
C TYR A 157 8.95 -10.44 -9.48
N LEU A 158 7.65 -10.71 -9.67
CA LEU A 158 7.17 -11.98 -10.22
C LEU A 158 7.75 -12.27 -11.61
N ARG A 159 8.00 -11.24 -12.42
CA ARG A 159 8.63 -11.36 -13.75
C ARG A 159 10.17 -11.44 -13.71
N GLY A 160 10.77 -11.55 -12.53
CA GLY A 160 12.23 -11.57 -12.36
C GLY A 160 12.93 -10.24 -12.58
N ARG A 161 12.18 -9.12 -12.59
CA ARG A 161 12.73 -7.78 -12.78
C ARG A 161 12.96 -7.11 -11.42
N GLY A 162 13.87 -7.66 -10.61
CA GLY A 162 14.14 -7.18 -9.26
C GLY A 162 14.51 -5.69 -9.18
N ALA A 163 15.35 -5.21 -10.11
CA ALA A 163 15.74 -3.79 -10.14
C ALA A 163 14.56 -2.87 -10.43
N ALA A 164 13.66 -3.27 -11.34
CA ALA A 164 12.43 -2.52 -11.61
C ALA A 164 11.48 -2.53 -10.39
N ALA A 165 11.40 -3.64 -9.66
CA ALA A 165 10.62 -3.71 -8.42
C ALA A 165 11.15 -2.73 -7.36
N VAL A 166 12.48 -2.67 -7.18
CA VAL A 166 13.12 -1.70 -6.27
C VAL A 166 12.86 -0.26 -6.73
N ALA A 167 13.03 0.04 -8.03
CA ALA A 167 12.77 1.37 -8.57
C ALA A 167 11.31 1.82 -8.35
N LEU A 168 10.33 0.93 -8.56
CA LEU A 168 8.92 1.22 -8.31
C LEU A 168 8.63 1.49 -6.83
N VAL A 169 9.27 0.75 -5.91
CA VAL A 169 9.18 1.04 -4.47
C VAL A 169 9.78 2.40 -4.14
N LEU A 170 10.92 2.76 -4.73
CA LEU A 170 11.55 4.07 -4.51
C LEU A 170 10.65 5.22 -5.00
N ILE A 171 10.01 5.06 -6.17
CA ILE A 171 9.03 6.03 -6.67
C ILE A 171 7.83 6.10 -5.72
N ALA A 172 7.32 4.97 -5.24
CA ALA A 172 6.24 4.94 -4.26
C ALA A 172 6.63 5.64 -2.95
N PHE A 173 7.90 5.54 -2.55
CA PHE A 173 8.43 6.16 -1.33
C PHE A 173 8.41 7.68 -1.40
N ILE A 174 8.69 8.25 -2.57
CA ILE A 174 8.59 9.70 -2.81
C ILE A 174 7.15 10.19 -2.67
N LEU A 175 6.17 9.38 -3.09
CA LEU A 175 4.76 9.77 -3.03
C LEU A 175 4.14 9.58 -1.65
N HIS A 176 4.50 8.50 -0.95
CA HIS A 176 3.95 8.19 0.37
C HIS A 176 4.87 7.20 1.14
N PRO A 177 5.79 7.71 1.98
CA PRO A 177 6.86 6.92 2.59
C PRO A 177 6.41 5.70 3.40
N THR A 178 5.36 5.82 4.22
CA THR A 178 4.97 4.72 5.14
C THR A 178 4.41 3.51 4.42
N THR A 179 3.55 3.70 3.42
CA THR A 179 3.05 2.62 2.55
C THR A 179 4.18 1.98 1.74
N ALA A 180 5.06 2.79 1.16
CA ALA A 180 6.17 2.29 0.36
C ALA A 180 7.21 1.53 1.19
N LEU A 181 7.44 1.93 2.44
CA LEU A 181 8.31 1.22 3.38
C LEU A 181 7.88 -0.24 3.53
N TRP A 182 6.59 -0.50 3.73
CA TRP A 182 6.07 -1.86 3.88
C TRP A 182 6.19 -2.68 2.58
N PHE A 183 5.93 -2.08 1.41
CA PHE A 183 6.23 -2.74 0.13
C PHE A 183 7.73 -2.98 -0.07
N GLY A 184 8.58 -2.06 0.36
CA GLY A 184 10.03 -2.19 0.27
C GLY A 184 10.55 -3.35 1.11
N ILE A 185 10.09 -3.47 2.35
CA ILE A 185 10.40 -4.63 3.21
C ILE A 185 9.92 -5.92 2.57
N TRP A 186 8.68 -5.94 2.06
CA TRP A 186 8.11 -7.11 1.41
C TRP A 186 8.94 -7.57 0.21
N ILE A 187 9.25 -6.65 -0.71
CA ILE A 187 10.01 -6.93 -1.93
C ILE A 187 11.46 -7.27 -1.62
N ALA A 188 12.11 -6.58 -0.66
CA ALA A 188 13.49 -6.86 -0.27
C ALA A 188 13.64 -8.28 0.31
N ALA A 189 12.73 -8.66 1.23
CA ALA A 189 12.71 -10.01 1.78
C ALA A 189 12.43 -11.06 0.69
N ALA A 190 11.48 -10.80 -0.22
CA ALA A 190 11.18 -11.69 -1.33
C ALA A 190 12.39 -11.89 -2.26
N LEU A 191 13.10 -10.81 -2.61
CA LEU A 191 14.31 -10.85 -3.42
C LEU A 191 15.45 -11.61 -2.72
N ALA A 192 15.70 -11.35 -1.44
CA ALA A 192 16.75 -12.04 -0.69
C ALA A 192 16.49 -13.55 -0.56
N CYS A 193 15.23 -13.94 -0.42
CA CYS A 193 14.82 -15.35 -0.34
C CYS A 193 14.91 -16.06 -1.70
N SER A 194 14.48 -15.42 -2.79
CA SER A 194 14.38 -16.08 -4.10
C SER A 194 15.62 -15.96 -4.97
N ASP A 195 16.43 -14.90 -4.82
CA ASP A 195 17.56 -14.62 -5.71
C ASP A 195 18.86 -14.39 -4.94
N ARG A 196 19.85 -15.28 -5.12
CA ARG A 196 21.17 -15.17 -4.45
C ARG A 196 21.87 -13.84 -4.73
N GLN A 197 21.76 -13.32 -5.95
CA GLN A 197 22.38 -12.04 -6.36
C GLN A 197 21.85 -10.83 -5.57
N TRP A 198 20.63 -10.91 -5.02
CA TRP A 198 20.02 -9.82 -4.26
C TRP A 198 20.34 -9.86 -2.77
N ARG A 199 20.92 -10.95 -2.24
CA ARG A 199 21.21 -11.08 -0.80
C ARG A 199 22.15 -10.01 -0.28
N ALA A 200 23.29 -9.81 -0.96
CA ALA A 200 24.26 -8.79 -0.56
C ALA A 200 23.73 -7.35 -0.75
N PRO A 201 23.11 -6.98 -1.89
CA PRO A 201 22.46 -5.69 -2.03
C PRO A 201 21.38 -5.43 -0.98
N VAL A 202 20.52 -6.41 -0.68
CA VAL A 202 19.47 -6.27 0.34
C VAL A 202 20.10 -6.11 1.72
N ALA A 203 21.12 -6.90 2.08
CA ALA A 203 21.83 -6.75 3.34
C ALA A 203 22.47 -5.35 3.49
N GLY A 204 23.09 -4.84 2.41
CA GLY A 204 23.63 -3.48 2.36
C GLY A 204 22.54 -2.42 2.55
N LEU A 205 21.41 -2.55 1.85
CA LEU A 205 20.26 -1.65 2.02
C LEU A 205 19.69 -1.70 3.45
N CYS A 206 19.60 -2.89 4.06
CA CYS A 206 19.19 -3.04 5.45
C CYS A 206 20.17 -2.36 6.41
N ALA A 207 21.48 -2.50 6.21
CA ALA A 207 22.49 -1.85 7.03
C ALA A 207 22.42 -0.32 6.91
N VAL A 208 22.33 0.20 5.68
CA VAL A 208 22.16 1.64 5.42
C VAL A 208 20.85 2.16 6.02
N GLY A 209 19.75 1.43 5.84
CA GLY A 209 18.45 1.77 6.41
C GLY A 209 18.46 1.79 7.94
N ALA A 210 19.11 0.82 8.58
CA ALA A 210 19.28 0.78 10.03
C ALA A 210 20.13 1.95 10.54
N ALA A 211 21.24 2.26 9.86
CA ALA A 211 22.08 3.41 10.19
C ALA A 211 21.34 4.75 10.01
N ALA A 212 20.62 4.91 8.90
CA ALA A 212 19.81 6.09 8.63
C ALA A 212 18.66 6.23 9.64
N GLY A 213 18.00 5.12 10.00
CA GLY A 213 16.97 5.08 11.03
C GLY A 213 17.52 5.47 12.41
N ALA A 214 18.66 4.90 12.80
CA ALA A 214 19.34 5.24 14.05
C ALA A 214 19.73 6.72 14.10
N TRP A 215 20.31 7.26 13.01
CA TRP A 215 20.60 8.69 12.88
C TRP A 215 19.33 9.53 13.01
N ALA A 216 18.26 9.17 12.29
CA ALA A 216 17.02 9.94 12.26
C ALA A 216 16.37 10.07 13.63
N VAL A 217 16.39 9.01 14.46
CA VAL A 217 15.77 9.00 15.79
C VAL A 217 16.66 9.55 16.91
N THR A 218 17.99 9.55 16.73
CA THR A 218 18.93 10.04 17.76
C THR A 218 19.21 11.52 17.62
N VAL A 219 19.61 11.96 16.42
CA VAL A 219 20.06 13.34 16.15
C VAL A 219 19.32 14.00 14.99
N GLY A 220 18.62 13.23 14.17
CA GLY A 220 17.95 13.71 12.96
C GLY A 220 16.49 14.15 13.16
N PRO A 221 15.69 14.15 12.07
CA PRO A 221 14.37 14.77 12.04
C PRO A 221 13.29 14.04 12.88
N LEU A 222 13.56 12.80 13.30
CA LEU A 222 12.68 12.01 14.16
C LEU A 222 13.15 12.00 15.62
N ARG A 223 14.08 12.88 16.01
CA ARG A 223 14.49 13.03 17.40
C ARG A 223 13.27 13.28 18.30
N GLY A 224 13.25 12.60 19.44
CA GLY A 224 12.13 12.65 20.39
C GLY A 224 10.92 11.79 20.00
N HIS A 225 10.89 11.17 18.82
CA HIS A 225 9.76 10.31 18.40
C HIS A 225 9.80 8.92 19.05
N LEU A 226 10.88 8.58 19.76
CA LEU A 226 10.91 7.41 20.66
C LEU A 226 10.28 7.69 22.04
N ALA A 227 9.82 8.92 22.28
CA ALA A 227 9.09 9.25 23.50
C ALA A 227 7.77 8.47 23.60
N ARG A 228 7.34 8.24 24.84
CA ARG A 228 6.00 7.72 25.13
C ARG A 228 4.98 8.84 25.01
N MET A 229 3.81 8.52 24.48
CA MET A 229 2.67 9.43 24.46
C MET A 229 2.34 9.89 25.89
N ASP A 230 2.17 11.19 26.06
CA ASP A 230 1.65 11.75 27.31
C ASP A 230 0.12 11.51 27.43
N PRO A 231 -0.48 11.75 28.61
CA PRO A 231 -1.90 11.52 28.81
C PRO A 231 -2.81 12.38 27.92
N GLN A 232 -2.40 13.59 27.55
CA GLN A 232 -3.20 14.47 26.68
C GLN A 232 -3.23 13.90 25.26
N TRP A 233 -2.09 13.47 24.74
CA TRP A 233 -2.04 12.80 23.44
C TRP A 233 -2.80 11.47 23.46
N ALA A 234 -2.66 10.67 24.53
CA ALA A 234 -3.43 9.44 24.68
C ALA A 234 -4.95 9.72 24.66
N SER A 235 -5.40 10.77 25.34
CA SER A 235 -6.81 11.18 25.33
C SER A 235 -7.31 11.60 23.95
N ALA A 236 -6.48 12.29 23.16
CA ALA A 236 -6.80 12.68 21.78
C ALA A 236 -6.86 11.47 20.81
N MET A 237 -6.28 10.34 21.20
CA MET A 237 -6.32 9.09 20.45
C MET A 237 -7.36 8.10 21.00
N ALA A 238 -8.01 8.43 22.12
CA ALA A 238 -9.04 7.60 22.71
C ALA A 238 -10.18 7.37 21.70
N GLY A 239 -10.62 6.12 21.59
CA GLY A 239 -11.67 5.71 20.65
C GLY A 239 -11.20 5.37 19.23
N LYS A 240 -9.90 5.53 18.90
CA LYS A 240 -9.34 5.06 17.64
C LYS A 240 -8.93 3.58 17.75
N ASP A 241 -9.85 2.72 17.35
CA ASP A 241 -9.76 1.24 17.43
C ASP A 241 -8.60 0.60 16.63
N TYR A 242 -7.93 1.35 15.77
CA TYR A 242 -6.83 0.87 14.94
C TYR A 242 -5.42 1.15 15.50
N ILE A 243 -5.31 1.92 16.58
CA ILE A 243 -4.00 2.38 17.11
C ILE A 243 -3.33 1.31 17.98
N PHE A 244 -4.12 0.62 18.80
CA PHE A 244 -3.59 -0.34 19.77
C PHE A 244 -4.11 -1.76 19.48
N PRO A 245 -3.26 -2.66 18.94
CA PRO A 245 -3.64 -4.05 18.71
C PRO A 245 -4.01 -4.84 19.98
N SER A 246 -3.67 -4.33 21.17
CA SER A 246 -4.14 -4.88 22.45
C SER A 246 -5.66 -4.80 22.60
N ASP A 247 -6.29 -3.85 21.92
CA ASP A 247 -7.74 -3.61 22.02
C ASP A 247 -8.51 -4.40 20.95
N TRP A 248 -7.79 -5.13 20.09
CA TRP A 248 -8.40 -5.95 19.07
C TRP A 248 -9.01 -7.21 19.70
N ASN A 249 -10.27 -7.48 19.35
CA ASN A 249 -10.90 -8.74 19.70
C ASN A 249 -10.22 -9.92 18.97
N ALA A 250 -10.47 -11.14 19.44
CA ALA A 250 -9.90 -12.35 18.87
C ALA A 250 -10.25 -12.54 17.38
N SER A 251 -11.44 -12.09 16.94
CA SER A 251 -11.84 -12.23 15.54
C SER A 251 -11.03 -11.32 14.60
N PHE A 252 -10.62 -10.13 15.05
CA PHE A 252 -9.77 -9.23 14.28
C PHE A 252 -8.35 -9.80 14.11
N TRP A 253 -7.80 -10.36 15.18
CA TRP A 253 -6.55 -11.11 15.11
C TRP A 253 -6.65 -12.28 14.12
N LEU A 254 -7.73 -13.06 14.22
CA LEU A 254 -7.97 -14.20 13.33
C LEU A 254 -8.03 -13.76 11.86
N VAL A 255 -8.80 -12.72 11.53
CA VAL A 255 -8.91 -12.20 10.16
C VAL A 255 -7.55 -11.75 9.63
N ASN A 256 -6.84 -10.90 10.38
CA ASN A 256 -5.56 -10.35 9.94
C ASN A 256 -4.47 -11.43 9.74
N LEU A 257 -4.42 -12.42 10.62
CA LEU A 257 -3.49 -13.56 10.47
C LEU A 257 -3.94 -14.54 9.38
N SER A 258 -5.25 -14.67 9.14
CA SER A 258 -5.79 -15.58 8.12
C SER A 258 -5.33 -15.22 6.71
N TYR A 259 -5.06 -13.94 6.40
CA TYR A 259 -4.57 -13.55 5.08
C TYR A 259 -3.31 -14.31 4.66
N LEU A 260 -2.31 -14.38 5.56
CA LEU A 260 -1.08 -15.12 5.32
C LEU A 260 -1.33 -16.63 5.27
N LEU A 261 -2.16 -17.15 6.17
CA LEU A 261 -2.47 -18.59 6.23
C LEU A 261 -3.20 -19.07 4.96
N VAL A 262 -4.18 -18.29 4.48
CA VAL A 262 -4.91 -18.54 3.24
C VAL A 262 -3.96 -18.49 2.04
N ALA A 263 -3.13 -17.46 1.93
CA ALA A 263 -2.14 -17.35 0.86
C ALA A 263 -1.15 -18.53 0.87
N ALA A 264 -0.62 -18.90 2.05
CA ALA A 264 0.29 -20.02 2.21
C ALA A 264 -0.38 -21.38 1.91
N GLY A 265 -1.62 -21.59 2.35
CA GLY A 265 -2.39 -22.81 2.09
C GLY A 265 -2.69 -23.00 0.60
N ILE A 266 -3.10 -21.94 -0.09
CA ILE A 266 -3.36 -21.98 -1.53
C ILE A 266 -2.04 -22.17 -2.31
N HIS A 267 -0.96 -21.52 -1.89
CA HIS A 267 0.36 -21.76 -2.49
C HIS A 267 0.81 -23.22 -2.33
N HIS A 268 0.62 -23.81 -1.15
CA HIS A 268 0.94 -25.22 -0.91
C HIS A 268 0.14 -26.14 -1.83
N LEU A 269 -1.15 -25.85 -2.04
CA LEU A 269 -1.98 -26.56 -3.02
C LEU A 269 -1.45 -26.41 -4.45
N ARG A 270 -1.12 -25.18 -4.87
CA ARG A 270 -0.51 -24.90 -6.19
C ARG A 270 0.82 -25.62 -6.37
N ARG A 271 1.65 -25.71 -5.32
CA ARG A 271 2.92 -26.45 -5.33
C ARG A 271 2.71 -27.94 -5.48
N ARG A 272 1.77 -28.53 -4.72
CA ARG A 272 1.42 -29.95 -4.85
C ARG A 272 0.92 -30.31 -6.26
N ARG A 273 0.26 -29.36 -6.93
CA ARG A 273 -0.19 -29.49 -8.33
C ARG A 273 0.89 -29.15 -9.37
N GLY A 274 2.10 -28.77 -8.97
CA GLY A 274 3.19 -28.44 -9.90
C GLY A 274 2.96 -27.17 -10.72
N ILE A 275 2.07 -26.27 -10.27
CA ILE A 275 1.69 -25.04 -11.01
C ILE A 275 2.13 -23.75 -10.31
N ALA A 276 2.69 -23.85 -9.10
CA ALA A 276 3.17 -22.68 -8.37
C ALA A 276 4.32 -22.01 -9.13
N HIS A 277 4.23 -20.70 -9.27
CA HIS A 277 5.28 -19.90 -9.88
C HIS A 277 6.51 -19.86 -8.96
N PRO A 278 7.76 -19.99 -9.47
CA PRO A 278 8.97 -20.15 -8.64
C PRO A 278 9.19 -19.05 -7.60
N ARG A 279 8.73 -17.84 -7.90
CA ARG A 279 8.88 -16.65 -7.04
C ARG A 279 7.78 -16.48 -5.98
N GLU A 280 6.74 -17.31 -5.99
CA GLU A 280 5.66 -17.26 -5.00
C GLU A 280 6.17 -17.48 -3.57
N ALA A 281 7.14 -18.40 -3.39
CA ALA A 281 7.74 -18.67 -2.08
C ALA A 281 8.42 -17.44 -1.48
N GLY A 282 9.09 -16.62 -2.30
CA GLY A 282 9.67 -15.35 -1.85
C GLY A 282 8.60 -14.32 -1.46
N LEU A 283 7.48 -14.22 -2.19
CA LEU A 283 6.37 -13.33 -1.77
C LEU A 283 5.82 -13.73 -0.41
N LEU A 284 5.63 -15.03 -0.15
CA LEU A 284 5.17 -15.52 1.14
C LEU A 284 6.19 -15.28 2.25
N ALA A 285 7.48 -15.46 1.97
CA ALA A 285 8.54 -15.18 2.94
C ALA A 285 8.58 -13.69 3.31
N GLY A 286 8.45 -12.79 2.34
CA GLY A 286 8.37 -11.37 2.62
C GLY A 286 7.07 -10.96 3.32
N ALA A 287 5.94 -11.59 3.00
CA ALA A 287 4.68 -11.41 3.71
C ALA A 287 4.77 -11.88 5.18
N ALA A 288 5.41 -13.02 5.42
CA ALA A 288 5.70 -13.51 6.77
C ALA A 288 6.64 -12.55 7.53
N THR A 289 7.62 -11.95 6.85
CA THR A 289 8.50 -10.93 7.43
C THR A 289 7.71 -9.72 7.91
N LEU A 290 6.70 -9.27 7.15
CA LEU A 290 5.81 -8.18 7.58
C LEU A 290 5.02 -8.53 8.86
N VAL A 291 4.48 -9.75 8.95
CA VAL A 291 3.79 -10.22 10.17
C VAL A 291 4.74 -10.24 11.36
N VAL A 292 5.96 -10.76 11.18
CA VAL A 292 6.97 -10.77 12.24
C VAL A 292 7.29 -9.36 12.71
N LEU A 293 7.50 -8.41 11.80
CA LEU A 293 7.76 -7.02 12.16
C LEU A 293 6.59 -6.36 12.87
N PHE A 294 5.35 -6.66 12.48
CA PHE A 294 4.17 -6.20 13.21
C PHE A 294 4.15 -6.74 14.65
N LEU A 295 4.40 -8.03 14.84
CA LEU A 295 4.46 -8.65 16.17
C LEU A 295 5.61 -8.09 17.02
N LEU A 296 6.77 -7.80 16.41
CA LEU A 296 7.89 -7.17 17.09
C LEU A 296 7.63 -5.70 17.45
N ALA A 297 6.86 -4.98 16.64
CA ALA A 297 6.47 -3.60 16.92
C ALA A 297 5.35 -3.51 17.97
N TRP A 298 4.58 -4.59 18.18
CA TRP A 298 3.41 -4.59 19.05
C TRP A 298 3.70 -4.17 20.49
N PRO A 299 4.74 -4.68 21.19
CA PRO A 299 5.09 -4.19 22.53
C PRO A 299 5.38 -2.68 22.58
N LEU A 300 5.96 -2.11 21.52
CA LEU A 300 6.24 -0.68 21.44
C LEU A 300 4.96 0.14 21.26
N MET A 301 4.00 -0.38 20.48
CA MET A 301 2.67 0.23 20.34
C MET A 301 1.91 0.21 21.68
N VAL A 302 1.93 -0.92 22.40
CA VAL A 302 1.33 -1.05 23.75
C VAL A 302 1.99 -0.09 24.75
N ALA A 303 3.30 0.08 24.66
CA ALA A 303 4.04 1.04 25.49
C ALA A 303 3.80 2.51 25.10
N GLY A 304 2.98 2.79 24.10
CA GLY A 304 2.66 4.14 23.63
C GLY A 304 3.85 4.85 22.97
N VAL A 305 4.81 4.11 22.39
CA VAL A 305 5.96 4.72 21.70
C VAL A 305 5.47 5.42 20.43
N ALA A 306 5.64 6.74 20.40
CA ALA A 306 5.11 7.61 19.34
C ALA A 306 5.47 7.14 17.93
N LEU A 307 6.74 6.80 17.69
CA LEU A 307 7.21 6.35 16.38
C LEU A 307 6.53 5.05 15.93
N ALA A 308 6.32 4.08 16.83
CA ALA A 308 5.68 2.81 16.49
C ALA A 308 4.23 3.03 16.04
N LEU A 309 3.52 3.95 16.68
CA LEU A 309 2.14 4.30 16.34
C LEU A 309 2.06 5.14 15.05
N GLN A 310 2.96 6.11 14.88
CA GLN A 310 3.01 6.97 13.70
C GLN A 310 3.42 6.23 12.42
N LEU A 311 4.27 5.19 12.54
CA LEU A 311 4.60 4.30 11.41
C LEU A 311 3.39 3.46 10.96
N GLN A 312 2.34 3.37 11.78
CA GLN A 312 1.12 2.62 11.51
C GLN A 312 1.43 1.20 11.03
N VAL A 313 2.20 0.46 11.83
CA VAL A 313 2.71 -0.87 11.47
C VAL A 313 1.59 -1.86 11.15
N SER A 314 0.40 -1.69 11.71
CA SER A 314 -0.78 -2.50 11.36
C SER A 314 -1.17 -2.42 9.87
N ARG A 315 -0.77 -1.36 9.14
CA ARG A 315 -1.03 -1.26 7.69
C ARG A 315 -0.37 -2.34 6.86
N VAL A 316 0.58 -3.11 7.40
CA VAL A 316 1.12 -4.30 6.70
C VAL A 316 0.05 -5.30 6.29
N PHE A 317 -1.06 -5.39 7.04
CA PHE A 317 -2.17 -6.29 6.72
C PHE A 317 -2.86 -5.93 5.40
N TRP A 318 -2.72 -4.70 4.91
CA TRP A 318 -3.25 -4.34 3.59
C TRP A 318 -2.46 -5.00 2.45
N MET A 319 -1.14 -5.17 2.60
CA MET A 319 -0.34 -5.95 1.67
C MET A 319 -0.71 -7.44 1.71
N LEU A 320 -1.00 -7.96 2.91
CA LEU A 320 -1.43 -9.35 3.09
C LEU A 320 -2.81 -9.60 2.50
N ASP A 321 -3.75 -8.66 2.67
CA ASP A 321 -5.07 -8.70 2.06
C ASP A 321 -4.96 -8.76 0.52
N PHE A 322 -4.15 -7.90 -0.08
CA PHE A 322 -3.89 -7.95 -1.52
C PHE A 322 -3.27 -9.27 -1.96
N LEU A 323 -2.29 -9.80 -1.22
CA LEU A 323 -1.71 -11.11 -1.51
C LEU A 323 -2.76 -12.23 -1.40
N ALA A 324 -3.62 -12.20 -0.39
CA ALA A 324 -4.70 -13.16 -0.22
C ALA A 324 -5.69 -13.07 -1.40
N ALA A 325 -6.04 -11.87 -1.86
CA ALA A 325 -6.87 -11.67 -3.04
C ALA A 325 -6.26 -12.28 -4.31
N VAL A 326 -4.93 -12.17 -4.49
CA VAL A 326 -4.21 -12.85 -5.58
C VAL A 326 -4.40 -14.37 -5.49
N TYR A 327 -4.17 -14.98 -4.32
CA TYR A 327 -4.34 -16.43 -4.21
C TYR A 327 -5.82 -16.88 -4.31
N LEU A 328 -6.75 -16.13 -3.74
CA LEU A 328 -8.18 -16.41 -3.80
C LEU A 328 -8.72 -16.33 -5.22
N ALA A 329 -8.28 -15.38 -6.03
CA ALA A 329 -8.68 -15.29 -7.43
C ALA A 329 -8.36 -16.57 -8.21
N TRP A 330 -7.17 -17.15 -7.97
CA TRP A 330 -6.83 -18.45 -8.56
C TRP A 330 -7.71 -19.58 -8.03
N LEU A 331 -7.92 -19.63 -6.71
CA LEU A 331 -8.74 -20.67 -6.08
C LEU A 331 -10.17 -20.66 -6.63
N LEU A 332 -10.77 -19.48 -6.81
CA LEU A 332 -12.14 -19.32 -7.27
C LEU A 332 -12.31 -19.60 -8.78
N ALA A 333 -11.31 -19.24 -9.60
CA ALA A 333 -11.48 -19.26 -11.07
C ALA A 333 -10.79 -20.42 -11.79
N GLU A 334 -9.73 -21.01 -11.22
CA GLU A 334 -8.91 -22.04 -11.87
C GLU A 334 -8.80 -23.35 -11.11
N ALA A 335 -8.83 -23.33 -9.77
CA ALA A 335 -8.72 -24.57 -9.00
C ALA A 335 -9.79 -25.62 -9.34
N PRO A 336 -11.07 -25.25 -9.61
CA PRO A 336 -12.11 -26.22 -10.00
C PRO A 336 -11.89 -26.83 -11.40
N ARG A 337 -11.18 -26.11 -12.28
CA ARG A 337 -10.94 -26.51 -13.69
C ARG A 337 -9.60 -27.22 -13.90
N SER A 338 -8.82 -27.39 -12.83
CA SER A 338 -7.51 -28.05 -12.84
C SER A 338 -7.52 -29.40 -12.11
N LEU A 339 -8.71 -29.93 -11.87
CA LEU A 339 -8.97 -31.33 -11.51
C LEU A 339 -9.22 -32.12 -12.79
#